data_AF-A0A948W1T2-F1
#
_entry.id   AF-A0A948W1T2-F1
#
_cell.length_a   1.000
_cell.length_b   1.000
_cell.length_c   1.000
_cell.angle_alpha   90.00
_cell.angle_beta   90.00
_cell.angle_gamma   90.00
#
_symmetry.space_group_name_H-M   'P 1'
#
loop_
_entity.id
_entity.type
_entity.pdbx_description
1 polymer ?
#
loop_
_entity_poly.entity_id
_entity_poly.type
_entity_poly.pdbx_seq_one_letter_code
_entity_poly.pdbx_strand_id
1 'polypeptide(L)'
;MKLSDAPHGGGRLGRAAADPAYLRYRRAFEAAGDAYPSVAVYVGAGASHSWMWFADLLERLGLHDIAFVTEEEVTTEGLSRFGVLMVGGGDTYAMAEGMGPGGAGALEGFVRSGGFYHGSCAGGYLVLRGVDRPPFTPFALVDGEMVNVMGSPPEPRCLEHKYLAPYGPDWVFHPVYGEVVLGPGIEGRGFECFASGDIKAPLFGGPVIASMSSVADFTGVSDRAAFLWPRDEAERLLEGRRAVVSASLGGGTAVASGPHLEHPLFVGANTLLAELLLRHLKEAPADTGAPSGRAPSTTPPHGLNPTAATAQVETLLGEIRRQVSNARIVGFGLEKMPITWRIGVKVWEPEKIRTFLDYAWRRLPYLYARALYLDPAELEPLAAGYAEVTRLARSLKITIESDTDSQPEAQSLLTRLKELTASFLSLYFRLRLEARGDHD
;
A
#
# COMPACT_ATOMS: atom_id res chain seq x y z
N MET A 1 8.55 -13.78 -25.54
CA MET A 1 8.94 -13.39 -24.16
C MET A 1 9.50 -14.60 -23.42
N LYS A 2 10.80 -14.66 -23.11
CA LYS A 2 11.36 -15.66 -22.19
C LYS A 2 11.11 -15.18 -20.75
N LEU A 3 10.42 -15.99 -19.95
CA LEU A 3 10.03 -15.75 -18.55
C LEU A 3 11.21 -15.72 -17.54
N SER A 4 12.42 -15.31 -17.95
CA SER A 4 13.65 -15.53 -17.14
C SER A 4 14.11 -14.38 -16.23
N ASP A 5 13.34 -13.30 -16.08
CA ASP A 5 13.68 -12.21 -15.15
C ASP A 5 13.05 -12.38 -13.76
N ALA A 6 12.64 -13.59 -13.38
CA ALA A 6 12.17 -13.85 -12.02
C ALA A 6 13.36 -13.73 -11.05
N PRO A 7 13.37 -12.78 -10.09
CA PRO A 7 14.46 -12.65 -9.15
C PRO A 7 14.60 -13.97 -8.37
N HIS A 8 15.79 -14.56 -8.42
CA HIS A 8 16.19 -15.79 -7.72
C HIS A 8 16.17 -15.62 -6.19
N GLY A 9 14.97 -15.50 -5.62
CA GLY A 9 14.75 -15.55 -4.19
C GLY A 9 13.97 -16.82 -3.83
N GLY A 10 14.66 -17.94 -3.56
CA GLY A 10 14.05 -19.20 -3.11
C GLY A 10 13.30 -19.14 -1.76
N GLY A 11 13.05 -17.94 -1.22
CA GLY A 11 12.28 -17.70 -0.01
C GLY A 11 10.77 -17.70 -0.24
N ARG A 12 10.02 -17.51 0.85
CA ARG A 12 8.53 -17.48 0.83
C ARG A 12 7.98 -16.41 -0.13
N LEU A 13 8.63 -15.24 -0.22
CA LEU A 13 8.22 -14.16 -1.13
C LEU A 13 8.35 -14.54 -2.60
N GLY A 14 9.45 -15.22 -3.00
CA GLY A 14 9.63 -15.64 -4.40
C GLY A 14 8.65 -16.74 -4.80
N ARG A 15 8.37 -17.69 -3.90
CA ARG A 15 7.31 -18.69 -4.13
C ARG A 15 5.93 -18.05 -4.27
N ALA A 16 5.58 -17.12 -3.37
CA ALA A 16 4.31 -16.40 -3.48
C ALA A 16 4.23 -15.64 -4.81
N ALA A 17 5.26 -14.87 -5.18
CA ALA A 17 5.30 -14.10 -6.42
C ALA A 17 5.21 -14.95 -7.71
N ALA A 18 5.56 -16.24 -7.63
CA ALA A 18 5.49 -17.19 -8.75
C ALA A 18 4.14 -17.92 -8.84
N ASP A 19 3.16 -17.58 -7.99
CA ASP A 19 1.85 -18.23 -8.01
C ASP A 19 1.13 -18.01 -9.36
N PRO A 20 0.58 -19.07 -9.98
CA PRO A 20 -0.09 -18.99 -11.28
C PRO A 20 -1.31 -18.06 -11.28
N ALA A 21 -1.91 -17.77 -10.13
CA ALA A 21 -3.03 -16.83 -10.02
C ALA A 21 -2.68 -15.45 -10.60
N TYR A 22 -1.47 -14.92 -10.32
CA TYR A 22 -1.09 -13.60 -10.83
C TYR A 22 -1.03 -13.54 -12.36
N LEU A 23 -0.58 -14.62 -13.02
CA LEU A 23 -0.60 -14.69 -14.49
C LEU A 23 -2.02 -14.70 -15.04
N ARG A 24 -2.94 -15.41 -14.37
CA ARG A 24 -4.37 -15.41 -14.74
C ARG A 24 -4.96 -14.01 -14.66
N TYR A 25 -4.81 -13.30 -13.53
CA TYR A 25 -5.36 -11.95 -13.39
C TYR A 25 -4.67 -10.93 -14.28
N ARG A 26 -3.36 -11.06 -14.52
CA ARG A 26 -2.66 -10.22 -15.50
C ARG A 26 -3.31 -10.31 -16.87
N ARG A 27 -3.57 -11.53 -17.35
CA ARG A 27 -4.27 -11.74 -18.63
C ARG A 27 -5.68 -11.18 -18.62
N ALA A 28 -6.38 -11.26 -17.49
CA ALA A 28 -7.72 -10.70 -17.35
C ALA A 28 -7.72 -9.16 -17.42
N PHE A 29 -6.75 -8.50 -16.79
CA PHE A 29 -6.58 -7.04 -16.91
C PHE A 29 -6.11 -6.63 -18.31
N GLU A 30 -5.23 -7.40 -18.94
CA GLU A 30 -4.82 -7.18 -20.33
C GLU A 30 -6.00 -7.30 -21.30
N ALA A 31 -6.88 -8.28 -21.07
CA ALA A 31 -8.10 -8.46 -21.85
C ALA A 31 -9.14 -7.35 -21.64
N ALA A 32 -9.01 -6.53 -20.60
CA ALA A 32 -9.87 -5.37 -20.39
C ALA A 32 -9.60 -4.22 -21.38
N GLY A 33 -8.47 -4.26 -22.11
CA GLY A 33 -8.16 -3.29 -23.18
C GLY A 33 -8.19 -1.85 -22.67
N ASP A 34 -9.03 -1.01 -23.27
CA ASP A 34 -9.18 0.40 -22.90
C ASP A 34 -9.74 0.62 -21.48
N ALA A 35 -10.33 -0.40 -20.85
CA ALA A 35 -10.75 -0.38 -19.45
C ALA A 35 -9.60 -0.72 -18.48
N TYR A 36 -8.35 -0.74 -18.96
CA TYR A 36 -7.18 -0.94 -18.11
C TYR A 36 -7.02 0.23 -17.13
N PRO A 37 -7.05 -0.01 -15.81
CA PRO A 37 -7.20 1.07 -14.83
C PRO A 37 -5.89 1.82 -14.59
N SER A 38 -5.97 3.15 -14.61
CA SER A 38 -5.00 4.02 -13.95
C SER A 38 -5.24 4.00 -12.43
N VAL A 39 -4.16 3.81 -11.67
CA VAL A 39 -4.22 3.54 -10.23
C VAL A 39 -3.48 4.64 -9.45
N ALA A 40 -4.17 5.27 -8.51
CA ALA A 40 -3.55 6.08 -7.47
C ALA A 40 -3.29 5.23 -6.23
N VAL A 41 -2.10 5.37 -5.64
CA VAL A 41 -1.73 4.78 -4.35
C VAL A 41 -1.40 5.91 -3.37
N TYR A 42 -2.14 6.00 -2.27
CA TYR A 42 -1.92 7.06 -1.29
C TYR A 42 -0.64 6.83 -0.46
N VAL A 43 0.24 7.84 -0.43
CA VAL A 43 1.54 7.83 0.28
C VAL A 43 1.73 9.04 1.21
N GLY A 44 0.68 9.86 1.35
CA GLY A 44 0.68 11.12 2.11
C GLY A 44 0.75 10.99 3.63
N ALA A 45 0.26 12.00 4.34
CA ALA A 45 0.13 12.05 5.79
C ALA A 45 -0.48 10.77 6.37
N GLY A 46 0.10 10.28 7.48
CA GLY A 46 -0.36 9.07 8.15
C GLY A 46 -0.09 7.75 7.41
N ALA A 47 0.24 7.74 6.12
CA ALA A 47 0.56 6.50 5.40
C ALA A 47 1.80 5.80 5.97
N SER A 48 1.67 4.49 6.27
CA SER A 48 2.80 3.64 6.67
C SER A 48 3.39 2.87 5.49
N HIS A 49 4.39 2.02 5.71
CA HIS A 49 5.02 1.21 4.66
C HIS A 49 4.09 0.28 3.84
N SER A 50 2.85 -0.01 4.28
CA SER A 50 1.95 -0.94 3.57
C SER A 50 1.53 -0.48 2.17
N TRP A 51 1.61 0.82 1.85
CA TRP A 51 1.36 1.29 0.48
C TRP A 51 2.33 0.66 -0.55
N MET A 52 3.53 0.27 -0.12
CA MET A 52 4.48 -0.44 -0.96
C MET A 52 3.99 -1.86 -1.31
N TRP A 53 3.18 -2.48 -0.45
CA TRP A 53 2.58 -3.78 -0.75
C TRP A 53 1.57 -3.68 -1.90
N PHE A 54 0.84 -2.56 -2.03
CA PHE A 54 0.05 -2.30 -3.24
C PHE A 54 0.93 -2.18 -4.47
N ALA A 55 2.05 -1.46 -4.40
CA ALA A 55 3.00 -1.38 -5.52
C ALA A 55 3.49 -2.77 -5.96
N ASP A 56 3.90 -3.62 -5.00
CA ASP A 56 4.29 -5.01 -5.26
C ASP A 56 3.15 -5.83 -5.88
N LEU A 57 1.92 -5.70 -5.38
CA LEU A 57 0.75 -6.42 -5.90
C LEU A 57 0.39 -5.97 -7.32
N LEU A 58 0.28 -4.66 -7.55
CA LEU A 58 -0.05 -4.08 -8.85
C LEU A 58 0.97 -4.52 -9.91
N GLU A 59 2.27 -4.50 -9.60
CA GLU A 59 3.30 -5.03 -10.50
C GLU A 59 3.07 -6.51 -10.83
N ARG A 60 2.72 -7.35 -9.85
CA ARG A 60 2.44 -8.78 -10.08
C ARG A 60 1.21 -8.97 -10.96
N LEU A 61 0.17 -8.16 -10.78
CA LEU A 61 -1.03 -8.13 -11.60
C LEU A 61 -0.78 -7.52 -13.00
N GLY A 62 0.41 -6.98 -13.26
CA GLY A 62 0.72 -6.30 -14.51
C GLY A 62 -0.02 -4.98 -14.68
N LEU A 63 -0.40 -4.34 -13.57
CA LEU A 63 -0.93 -2.99 -13.50
C LEU A 63 0.24 -2.04 -13.26
N HIS A 64 0.61 -1.25 -14.26
CA HIS A 64 1.78 -0.36 -14.25
C HIS A 64 1.45 1.12 -14.39
N ASP A 65 0.22 1.48 -14.74
CA ASP A 65 -0.21 2.88 -14.74
C ASP A 65 -0.54 3.29 -13.31
N ILE A 66 0.51 3.63 -12.56
CA ILE A 66 0.45 3.90 -11.13
C ILE A 66 1.01 5.29 -10.85
N ALA A 67 0.28 6.08 -10.08
CA ALA A 67 0.78 7.28 -9.43
C ALA A 67 0.76 7.13 -7.91
N PHE A 68 1.76 7.68 -7.24
CA PHE A 68 1.80 7.76 -5.78
C PHE A 68 1.37 9.16 -5.36
N VAL A 69 0.23 9.27 -4.67
CA VAL A 69 -0.43 10.56 -4.39
C VAL A 69 -0.42 10.89 -2.90
N THR A 70 -0.36 12.18 -2.61
CA THR A 70 -0.42 12.81 -1.29
C THR A 70 -1.81 13.39 -1.02
N GLU A 71 -2.05 13.87 0.19
CA GLU A 71 -3.27 14.58 0.57
C GLU A 71 -3.47 15.87 -0.24
N GLU A 72 -2.37 16.56 -0.60
CA GLU A 72 -2.42 17.73 -1.45
C GLU A 72 -2.94 17.35 -2.85
N GLU A 73 -2.36 16.33 -3.48
CA GLU A 73 -2.80 15.88 -4.82
C GLU A 73 -4.23 15.32 -4.83
N VAL A 74 -4.66 14.66 -3.74
CA VAL A 74 -6.05 14.21 -3.57
C VAL A 74 -7.01 15.41 -3.52
N THR A 75 -6.60 16.53 -2.92
CA THR A 75 -7.46 17.70 -2.72
C THR A 75 -7.43 18.70 -3.87
N THR A 76 -6.28 18.93 -4.51
CA THR A 76 -6.07 20.01 -5.48
C THR A 76 -6.13 19.55 -6.94
N GLU A 77 -5.49 18.42 -7.26
CA GLU A 77 -5.29 17.97 -8.65
C GLU A 77 -6.32 16.93 -9.10
N GLY A 78 -7.11 16.41 -8.16
CA GLY A 78 -8.29 15.60 -8.44
C GLY A 78 -7.96 14.15 -8.78
N LEU A 79 -8.73 13.25 -8.16
CA LEU A 79 -8.71 11.82 -8.48
C LEU A 79 -9.32 11.50 -9.85
N SER A 80 -9.70 12.52 -10.61
CA SER A 80 -10.44 12.39 -11.87
C SER A 80 -9.71 11.58 -12.91
N ARG A 81 -8.37 11.69 -13.01
CA ARG A 81 -7.56 10.91 -13.97
C ARG A 81 -7.40 9.43 -13.63
N PHE A 82 -7.83 9.02 -12.43
CA PHE A 82 -7.67 7.65 -11.95
C PHE A 82 -8.99 6.89 -12.05
N GLY A 83 -8.91 5.59 -12.36
CA GLY A 83 -10.05 4.69 -12.17
C GLY A 83 -10.07 4.06 -10.77
N VAL A 84 -8.90 4.01 -10.12
CA VAL A 84 -8.70 3.29 -8.86
C VAL A 84 -7.91 4.15 -7.87
N LEU A 85 -8.33 4.18 -6.60
CA LEU A 85 -7.55 4.70 -5.49
C LEU A 85 -7.36 3.63 -4.41
N MET A 86 -6.11 3.38 -4.03
CA MET A 86 -5.74 2.45 -2.97
C MET A 86 -5.12 3.18 -1.78
N VAL A 87 -5.66 2.94 -0.58
CA VAL A 87 -5.20 3.52 0.68
C VAL A 87 -4.81 2.42 1.66
N GLY A 88 -3.55 2.39 2.05
CA GLY A 88 -3.00 1.36 2.94
C GLY A 88 -3.24 1.63 4.42
N GLY A 89 -2.63 0.78 5.25
CA GLY A 89 -2.54 0.99 6.69
C GLY A 89 -1.64 2.16 7.08
N GLY A 90 -1.84 2.64 8.30
CA GLY A 90 -1.20 3.87 8.76
C GLY A 90 -1.86 4.43 10.02
N ASP A 91 -1.66 5.72 10.21
CA ASP A 91 -2.31 6.55 11.21
C ASP A 91 -3.56 7.18 10.56
N THR A 92 -4.73 6.62 10.84
CA THR A 92 -5.99 7.10 10.26
C THR A 92 -6.29 8.55 10.65
N TYR A 93 -5.87 8.98 11.84
CA TYR A 93 -6.11 10.33 12.32
C TYR A 93 -5.31 11.34 11.49
N ALA A 94 -4.01 11.08 11.30
CA ALA A 94 -3.16 11.90 10.45
C ALA A 94 -3.60 11.90 8.97
N MET A 95 -4.14 10.78 8.46
CA MET A 95 -4.75 10.74 7.12
C MET A 95 -5.97 11.67 7.03
N ALA A 96 -6.89 11.56 7.99
CA ALA A 96 -8.11 12.36 8.04
C ALA A 96 -7.81 13.86 8.24
N GLU A 97 -6.84 14.21 9.10
CA GLU A 97 -6.39 15.60 9.27
C GLU A 97 -5.74 16.16 8.02
N GLY A 98 -4.83 15.39 7.39
CA GLY A 98 -4.13 15.82 6.19
C GLY A 98 -5.08 16.06 5.01
N MET A 99 -6.05 15.17 4.81
CA MET A 99 -7.05 15.31 3.74
C MET A 99 -8.14 16.34 4.08
N GLY A 100 -8.57 16.40 5.34
CA GLY A 100 -9.65 17.26 5.81
C GLY A 100 -10.98 17.10 5.04
N PRO A 101 -11.91 18.05 5.22
CA PRO A 101 -13.22 18.02 4.54
C PRO A 101 -13.11 18.08 3.01
N GLY A 102 -12.09 18.79 2.48
CA GLY A 102 -11.85 18.86 1.03
C GLY A 102 -11.49 17.50 0.45
N GLY A 103 -10.61 16.75 1.12
CA GLY A 103 -10.22 15.41 0.67
C GLY A 103 -11.36 14.41 0.82
N ALA A 104 -12.16 14.51 1.88
CA ALA A 104 -13.37 13.70 2.02
C ALA A 104 -14.36 13.93 0.86
N GLY A 105 -14.60 15.20 0.49
CA GLY A 105 -15.43 15.55 -0.66
C GLY A 105 -14.85 15.05 -1.99
N ALA A 106 -13.53 15.12 -2.17
CA ALA A 106 -12.85 14.58 -3.35
C ALA A 106 -12.98 13.04 -3.45
N LEU A 107 -12.85 12.32 -2.34
CA LEU A 107 -13.06 10.87 -2.29
C LEU A 107 -14.51 10.48 -2.61
N GLU A 108 -15.49 11.17 -2.01
CA GLU A 108 -16.90 10.91 -2.31
C GLU A 108 -17.22 11.20 -3.78
N GLY A 109 -16.75 12.33 -4.31
CA GLY A 109 -16.93 12.70 -5.71
C GLY A 109 -16.28 11.70 -6.67
N PHE A 110 -15.09 11.20 -6.33
CA PHE A 110 -14.39 10.16 -7.09
C PHE A 110 -15.21 8.87 -7.18
N VAL A 111 -15.66 8.33 -6.04
CA VAL A 111 -16.46 7.10 -6.04
C VAL A 111 -17.80 7.32 -6.73
N ARG A 112 -18.51 8.42 -6.45
CA ARG A 112 -19.79 8.73 -7.12
C ARG A 112 -19.69 8.79 -8.63
N SER A 113 -18.56 9.25 -9.16
CA SER A 113 -18.31 9.42 -10.59
C SER A 113 -17.85 8.15 -11.29
N GLY A 114 -17.77 7.00 -10.60
CA GLY A 114 -17.33 5.74 -11.19
C GLY A 114 -16.02 5.18 -10.66
N GLY A 115 -15.34 5.88 -9.75
CA GLY A 115 -14.07 5.43 -9.19
C GLY A 115 -14.20 4.22 -8.28
N PHE A 116 -13.13 3.41 -8.24
CA PHE A 116 -12.97 2.33 -7.27
C PHE A 116 -12.05 2.76 -6.12
N TYR A 117 -12.58 2.79 -4.90
CA TYR A 117 -11.79 3.00 -3.69
C TYR A 117 -11.54 1.67 -2.98
N HIS A 118 -10.29 1.42 -2.58
CA HIS A 118 -9.97 0.35 -1.63
C HIS A 118 -9.12 0.86 -0.48
N GLY A 119 -9.64 0.72 0.74
CA GLY A 119 -8.94 0.99 1.98
C GLY A 119 -8.60 -0.29 2.73
N SER A 120 -7.34 -0.43 3.18
CA SER A 120 -6.93 -1.49 4.12
C SER A 120 -6.46 -0.92 5.44
N CYS A 121 -6.83 -1.56 6.55
CA CYS A 121 -6.49 -1.13 7.90
C CYS A 121 -6.91 0.34 8.15
N ALA A 122 -5.96 1.27 8.23
CA ALA A 122 -6.24 2.69 8.39
C ALA A 122 -7.07 3.27 7.24
N GLY A 123 -6.75 2.93 5.99
CA GLY A 123 -7.60 3.30 4.85
C GLY A 123 -9.01 2.73 4.96
N GLY A 124 -9.16 1.52 5.54
CA GLY A 124 -10.48 0.94 5.81
C GLY A 124 -11.25 1.75 6.85
N TYR A 125 -10.63 2.06 7.98
CA TYR A 125 -11.21 2.92 9.02
C TYR A 125 -11.62 4.30 8.53
N LEU A 126 -10.83 4.88 7.61
CA LEU A 126 -11.03 6.24 7.14
C LEU A 126 -12.44 6.43 6.55
N VAL A 127 -12.96 5.44 5.82
CA VAL A 127 -14.20 5.58 5.05
C VAL A 127 -15.42 4.87 5.64
N LEU A 128 -15.25 4.20 6.79
CA LEU A 128 -16.33 3.50 7.49
C LEU A 128 -17.22 4.49 8.24
N ARG A 129 -18.54 4.33 8.09
CA ARG A 129 -19.52 5.07 8.89
C ARG A 129 -19.55 4.52 10.31
N GLY A 130 -19.14 5.34 11.28
CA GLY A 130 -19.22 4.94 12.69
C GLY A 130 -18.64 5.96 13.65
N VAL A 131 -17.86 6.91 13.16
CA VAL A 131 -17.32 8.01 13.97
C VAL A 131 -17.68 9.35 13.36
N ASP A 132 -18.78 9.92 13.84
CA ASP A 132 -19.27 11.25 13.45
C ASP A 132 -18.65 12.34 14.33
N ARG A 133 -17.35 12.56 14.13
CA ARG A 133 -16.60 13.68 14.74
C ARG A 133 -15.35 14.01 13.93
N PRO A 134 -14.84 15.25 14.01
CA PRO A 134 -13.55 15.60 13.42
C PRO A 134 -12.40 14.73 13.96
N PRO A 135 -11.38 14.43 13.14
CA PRO A 135 -11.24 14.78 11.72
C PRO A 135 -11.97 13.81 10.77
N PHE A 136 -12.64 12.78 11.30
CA PHE A 136 -13.24 11.70 10.51
C PHE A 136 -14.54 12.11 9.81
N THR A 137 -15.27 13.11 10.31
CA THR A 137 -16.37 13.72 9.54
C THR A 137 -15.79 14.65 8.46
N PRO A 138 -16.13 14.50 7.16
CA PRO A 138 -17.27 13.75 6.62
C PRO A 138 -16.92 12.44 5.86
N PHE A 139 -15.81 11.76 6.17
CA PHE A 139 -15.46 10.50 5.50
C PHE A 139 -16.46 9.38 5.87
N ALA A 140 -17.35 9.04 4.93
CA ALA A 140 -18.51 8.18 5.21
C ALA A 140 -19.00 7.41 3.96
N LEU A 141 -18.09 6.69 3.29
CA LEU A 141 -18.40 6.01 2.02
C LEU A 141 -19.04 4.63 2.20
N VAL A 142 -18.69 3.91 3.28
CA VAL A 142 -19.11 2.52 3.49
C VAL A 142 -19.83 2.36 4.83
N ASP A 143 -21.02 1.78 4.80
CA ASP A 143 -21.79 1.46 6.01
C ASP A 143 -21.13 0.32 6.79
N GLY A 144 -20.84 0.55 8.07
CA GLY A 144 -20.37 -0.51 8.96
C GLY A 144 -19.83 0.03 10.29
N GLU A 145 -20.37 -0.47 11.39
CA GLU A 145 -19.89 -0.13 12.74
C GLU A 145 -18.57 -0.84 13.03
N MET A 146 -17.61 -0.10 13.58
CA MET A 146 -16.32 -0.63 14.01
C MET A 146 -16.45 -1.20 15.43
N VAL A 147 -16.58 -2.52 15.55
CA VAL A 147 -16.81 -3.15 16.86
C VAL A 147 -15.56 -3.21 17.73
N ASN A 148 -14.40 -2.91 17.17
CA ASN A 148 -13.13 -2.85 17.87
C ASN A 148 -12.66 -1.42 18.19
N VAL A 149 -13.61 -0.46 18.24
CA VAL A 149 -13.40 0.92 18.72
C VAL A 149 -14.16 1.11 20.03
N MET A 150 -13.47 1.47 21.12
CA MET A 150 -14.10 1.67 22.43
C MET A 150 -13.33 2.63 23.35
N GLY A 151 -14.04 3.28 24.28
CA GLY A 151 -13.43 4.27 25.19
C GLY A 151 -12.54 3.69 26.28
N SER A 152 -12.80 2.45 26.71
CA SER A 152 -12.00 1.76 27.74
C SER A 152 -11.71 0.33 27.29
N PRO A 153 -10.66 0.14 26.46
CA PRO A 153 -10.26 -1.18 26.03
C PRO A 153 -9.65 -1.98 27.20
N PRO A 154 -9.81 -3.31 27.22
CA PRO A 154 -9.24 -4.18 28.26
C PRO A 154 -7.69 -4.20 28.18
N GLU A 155 -7.02 -4.68 29.22
CA GLU A 155 -5.56 -4.76 29.23
C GLU A 155 -5.01 -5.75 28.17
N PRO A 156 -3.91 -5.39 27.47
CA PRO A 156 -3.24 -6.30 26.54
C PRO A 156 -2.62 -7.50 27.26
N ARG A 157 -2.64 -8.67 26.61
CA ARG A 157 -1.86 -9.84 27.03
C ARG A 157 -0.41 -9.78 26.59
N CYS A 158 -0.14 -9.17 25.45
CA CYS A 158 1.20 -9.03 24.87
C CYS A 158 1.20 -7.91 23.82
N LEU A 159 2.39 -7.54 23.33
CA LEU A 159 2.60 -6.54 22.27
C LEU A 159 1.82 -5.23 22.55
N GLU A 160 1.96 -4.68 23.75
CA GLU A 160 1.21 -3.49 24.21
C GLU A 160 1.28 -2.33 23.21
N HIS A 161 2.46 -2.11 22.65
CA HIS A 161 2.73 -1.07 21.64
C HIS A 161 2.04 -1.29 20.28
N LYS A 162 1.48 -2.49 20.02
CA LYS A 162 0.67 -2.82 18.85
C LYS A 162 -0.78 -3.14 19.18
N TYR A 163 -1.18 -3.03 20.45
CA TYR A 163 -2.53 -3.39 20.88
C TYR A 163 -3.52 -2.24 20.70
N LEU A 164 -3.11 -1.00 21.02
CA LEU A 164 -3.97 0.19 20.94
C LEU A 164 -3.46 1.21 19.94
N ALA A 165 -4.39 1.88 19.29
CA ALA A 165 -4.16 3.11 18.54
C ALA A 165 -5.22 4.17 18.94
N PRO A 166 -4.81 5.42 19.23
CA PRO A 166 -5.75 6.51 19.49
C PRO A 166 -6.72 6.71 18.32
N TYR A 167 -8.00 6.95 18.62
CA TYR A 167 -9.04 7.19 17.62
C TYR A 167 -10.07 8.20 18.14
N GLY A 168 -9.67 9.48 18.16
CA GLY A 168 -10.40 10.53 18.85
C GLY A 168 -10.32 10.35 20.38
N PRO A 169 -11.42 10.48 21.14
CA PRO A 169 -11.45 10.16 22.57
C PRO A 169 -11.51 8.64 22.86
N ASP A 170 -11.72 7.82 21.83
CA ASP A 170 -11.78 6.36 21.94
C ASP A 170 -10.47 5.72 21.45
N TRP A 171 -10.41 4.40 21.54
CA TRP A 171 -9.28 3.59 21.10
C TRP A 171 -9.73 2.56 20.09
N VAL A 172 -8.99 2.45 18.99
CA VAL A 172 -8.96 1.21 18.22
C VAL A 172 -8.12 0.21 19.02
N PHE A 173 -8.69 -0.96 19.32
CA PHE A 173 -7.96 -2.07 19.90
C PHE A 173 -7.85 -3.25 18.94
N HIS A 174 -6.75 -3.98 19.02
CA HIS A 174 -6.44 -5.06 18.09
C HIS A 174 -6.55 -6.41 18.81
N PRO A 175 -7.61 -7.20 18.58
CA PRO A 175 -7.79 -8.48 19.31
C PRO A 175 -6.72 -9.52 18.95
N VAL A 176 -6.25 -9.48 17.70
CA VAL A 176 -5.23 -10.38 17.17
C VAL A 176 -4.26 -9.61 16.27
N TYR A 177 -3.03 -10.12 16.19
CA TYR A 177 -1.99 -9.60 15.31
C TYR A 177 -1.37 -10.77 14.52
N GLY A 178 -1.64 -10.83 13.22
CA GLY A 178 -1.12 -11.91 12.36
C GLY A 178 -2.17 -12.52 11.45
N GLU A 179 -2.02 -13.82 11.17
CA GLU A 179 -2.80 -14.52 10.15
C GLU A 179 -4.22 -14.85 10.62
N VAL A 180 -5.23 -14.32 9.91
CA VAL A 180 -6.65 -14.63 10.06
C VAL A 180 -7.15 -15.46 8.87
N VAL A 181 -8.28 -16.13 9.07
CA VAL A 181 -8.96 -16.95 8.06
C VAL A 181 -10.24 -16.25 7.64
N LEU A 182 -10.42 -16.13 6.33
CA LEU A 182 -11.53 -15.43 5.71
C LEU A 182 -12.35 -16.40 4.88
N GLY A 183 -13.65 -16.41 5.10
CA GLY A 183 -14.62 -17.11 4.26
C GLY A 183 -15.40 -16.15 3.36
N PRO A 184 -16.12 -16.68 2.36
CA PRO A 184 -16.94 -15.85 1.47
C PRO A 184 -18.11 -15.23 2.24
N GLY A 185 -18.18 -13.90 2.20
CA GLY A 185 -19.37 -13.16 2.58
C GLY A 185 -20.50 -13.34 1.56
N ILE A 186 -21.65 -12.71 1.79
CA ILE A 186 -22.81 -12.79 0.88
C ILE A 186 -22.45 -12.29 -0.53
N GLU A 187 -21.77 -11.15 -0.63
CA GLU A 187 -21.34 -10.51 -1.89
C GLU A 187 -20.09 -11.17 -2.46
N GLY A 188 -19.30 -11.85 -1.61
CA GLY A 188 -18.12 -12.62 -2.04
C GLY A 188 -18.46 -13.99 -2.62
N ARG A 189 -19.73 -14.43 -2.56
CA ARG A 189 -20.14 -15.69 -3.18
C ARG A 189 -19.85 -15.65 -4.69
N GLY A 190 -19.20 -16.70 -5.18
CA GLY A 190 -18.81 -16.81 -6.58
C GLY A 190 -17.42 -16.27 -6.91
N PHE A 191 -16.71 -15.68 -5.94
CA PHE A 191 -15.29 -15.38 -6.13
C PHE A 191 -14.44 -16.65 -6.16
N GLU A 192 -13.54 -16.73 -7.15
CA GLU A 192 -12.71 -17.90 -7.42
C GLU A 192 -11.70 -18.13 -6.29
N CYS A 193 -11.25 -17.06 -5.62
CA CYS A 193 -10.38 -17.17 -4.44
C CYS A 193 -10.97 -18.08 -3.34
N PHE A 194 -12.29 -18.17 -3.23
CA PHE A 194 -12.98 -19.01 -2.25
C PHE A 194 -13.40 -20.39 -2.79
N ALA A 195 -13.14 -20.69 -4.06
CA ALA A 195 -13.58 -21.95 -4.68
C ALA A 195 -12.95 -23.19 -4.02
N SER A 196 -11.76 -23.04 -3.43
CA SER A 196 -11.05 -24.10 -2.69
C SER A 196 -11.28 -24.05 -1.18
N GLY A 197 -12.19 -23.20 -0.71
CA GLY A 197 -12.45 -22.93 0.71
C GLY A 197 -11.91 -21.57 1.17
N ASP A 198 -11.74 -21.43 2.47
CA ASP A 198 -11.32 -20.18 3.09
C ASP A 198 -9.90 -19.76 2.69
N ILE A 199 -9.68 -18.45 2.64
CA ILE A 199 -8.37 -17.86 2.37
C ILE A 199 -7.74 -17.30 3.64
N LYS A 200 -6.45 -16.99 3.58
CA LYS A 200 -5.70 -16.38 4.68
C LYS A 200 -5.31 -14.96 4.35
N ALA A 201 -5.35 -14.08 5.34
CA ALA A 201 -4.88 -12.70 5.23
C ALA A 201 -4.23 -12.25 6.55
N PRO A 202 -3.32 -11.27 6.56
CA PRO A 202 -2.79 -10.72 7.79
C PRO A 202 -3.66 -9.58 8.33
N LEU A 203 -4.00 -9.62 9.60
CA LEU A 203 -4.65 -8.54 10.35
C LEU A 203 -3.60 -7.88 11.26
N PHE A 204 -3.32 -6.60 11.01
CA PHE A 204 -2.38 -5.78 11.78
C PHE A 204 -3.06 -4.56 12.42
N GLY A 205 -4.30 -4.79 12.88
CA GLY A 205 -5.09 -3.80 13.59
C GLY A 205 -6.17 -3.09 12.77
N GLY A 206 -6.47 -3.57 11.56
CA GLY A 206 -7.58 -3.03 10.78
C GLY A 206 -8.96 -3.32 11.38
N PRO A 207 -10.01 -2.71 10.82
CA PRO A 207 -11.37 -2.76 11.36
C PRO A 207 -11.92 -4.18 11.48
N VAL A 208 -12.66 -4.41 12.57
CA VAL A 208 -13.62 -5.52 12.70
C VAL A 208 -15.00 -4.92 12.52
N ILE A 209 -15.73 -5.37 11.52
CA ILE A 209 -16.87 -4.60 10.99
C ILE A 209 -18.19 -5.34 11.27
N ALA A 210 -19.15 -4.62 11.84
CA ALA A 210 -20.55 -5.01 11.83
C ALA A 210 -21.27 -4.27 10.71
N SER A 211 -21.57 -4.98 9.63
CA SER A 211 -22.31 -4.46 8.48
C SER A 211 -23.23 -5.53 7.88
N MET A 212 -24.23 -5.05 7.14
CA MET A 212 -25.10 -5.87 6.31
C MET A 212 -24.41 -6.27 5.00
N SER A 213 -23.53 -5.43 4.45
CA SER A 213 -22.70 -5.81 3.31
C SER A 213 -21.57 -6.72 3.78
N SER A 214 -21.19 -7.68 2.93
CA SER A 214 -20.10 -8.60 3.26
C SER A 214 -19.54 -9.21 2.00
N VAL A 215 -18.30 -8.83 1.69
CA VAL A 215 -17.47 -9.50 0.70
C VAL A 215 -16.77 -10.70 1.33
N ALA A 216 -16.23 -10.54 2.54
CA ALA A 216 -15.56 -11.61 3.26
C ALA A 216 -15.81 -11.48 4.76
N ASP A 217 -15.97 -12.63 5.43
CA ASP A 217 -16.19 -12.74 6.86
C ASP A 217 -14.98 -13.36 7.54
N PHE A 218 -14.72 -12.98 8.80
CA PHE A 218 -13.78 -13.73 9.63
C PHE A 218 -14.40 -15.08 10.00
N THR A 219 -13.76 -16.17 9.58
CA THR A 219 -14.16 -17.55 9.89
C THR A 219 -13.22 -18.24 10.87
N GLY A 220 -12.07 -17.62 11.17
CA GLY A 220 -11.16 -18.13 12.18
C GLY A 220 -9.87 -17.32 12.29
N VAL A 221 -9.01 -17.74 13.22
CA VAL A 221 -7.69 -17.17 13.45
C VAL A 221 -6.67 -18.30 13.41
N SER A 222 -5.56 -18.09 12.72
CA SER A 222 -4.49 -19.09 12.62
C SER A 222 -3.66 -19.12 13.90
N ASP A 223 -3.07 -20.27 14.23
CA ASP A 223 -2.12 -20.42 15.35
C ASP A 223 -0.85 -19.58 15.20
N ARG A 224 -0.63 -19.01 14.00
CA ARG A 224 0.46 -18.06 13.74
C ARG A 224 0.15 -16.64 14.18
N ALA A 225 -1.08 -16.32 14.55
CA ALA A 225 -1.44 -15.01 15.05
C ALA A 225 -1.09 -14.90 16.55
N ALA A 226 -0.60 -13.74 16.95
CA ALA A 226 -0.52 -13.36 18.35
C ALA A 226 -1.90 -12.89 18.81
N PHE A 227 -2.41 -13.50 19.88
CA PHE A 227 -3.62 -13.05 20.55
C PHE A 227 -3.25 -11.97 21.57
N LEU A 228 -3.65 -10.73 21.30
CA LEU A 228 -3.35 -9.60 22.18
C LEU A 228 -4.37 -9.47 23.31
N TRP A 229 -5.43 -10.25 23.24
CA TRP A 229 -6.54 -10.37 24.19
C TRP A 229 -6.81 -11.86 24.46
N PRO A 230 -7.57 -12.30 25.50
CA PRO A 230 -7.92 -13.70 25.68
C PRO A 230 -8.44 -14.33 24.40
N ARG A 231 -7.91 -15.51 24.07
CA ARG A 231 -8.15 -16.17 22.79
C ARG A 231 -9.64 -16.32 22.49
N ASP A 232 -10.39 -16.81 23.47
CA ASP A 232 -11.82 -17.06 23.35
C ASP A 232 -12.60 -15.75 23.17
N GLU A 233 -12.19 -14.66 23.80
CA GLU A 233 -12.78 -13.33 23.62
C GLU A 233 -12.46 -12.74 22.24
N ALA A 234 -11.21 -12.84 21.81
CA ALA A 234 -10.77 -12.39 20.50
C ALA A 234 -11.45 -13.17 19.36
N GLU A 235 -11.56 -14.49 19.50
CA GLU A 235 -12.27 -15.35 18.55
C GLU A 235 -13.75 -14.99 18.51
N ARG A 236 -14.43 -14.84 19.66
CA ARG A 236 -15.83 -14.38 19.71
C ARG A 236 -16.05 -12.99 19.10
N LEU A 237 -15.10 -12.07 19.26
CA LEU A 237 -15.19 -10.74 18.67
C LEU A 237 -15.12 -10.81 17.14
N LEU A 238 -14.26 -11.68 16.60
CA LEU A 238 -14.06 -11.81 15.15
C LEU A 238 -15.11 -12.68 14.48
N GLU A 239 -15.49 -13.79 15.09
CA GLU A 239 -16.34 -14.82 14.48
C GLU A 239 -17.65 -14.24 13.92
N GLY A 240 -17.87 -14.46 12.61
CA GLY A 240 -19.06 -13.98 11.90
C GLY A 240 -19.10 -12.47 11.64
N ARG A 241 -18.06 -11.71 12.05
CA ARG A 241 -17.91 -10.29 11.68
C ARG A 241 -17.33 -10.15 10.29
N ARG A 242 -17.57 -8.99 9.70
CA ARG A 242 -17.14 -8.69 8.34
C ARG A 242 -15.68 -8.27 8.37
N ALA A 243 -14.88 -8.94 7.55
CA ALA A 243 -13.48 -8.61 7.33
C ALA A 243 -13.30 -7.66 6.16
N VAL A 244 -14.17 -7.78 5.15
CA VAL A 244 -14.20 -6.93 3.95
C VAL A 244 -15.65 -6.59 3.64
N VAL A 245 -15.93 -5.30 3.52
CA VAL A 245 -17.25 -4.76 3.20
C VAL A 245 -17.15 -3.86 1.98
N SER A 246 -18.23 -3.78 1.23
CA SER A 246 -18.32 -2.91 0.06
C SER A 246 -19.58 -2.05 0.10
N ALA A 247 -19.54 -0.93 -0.62
CA ALA A 247 -20.69 -0.09 -0.90
C ALA A 247 -20.60 0.46 -2.32
N SER A 248 -21.72 0.40 -3.05
CA SER A 248 -21.88 1.10 -4.33
C SER A 248 -22.38 2.51 -4.06
N LEU A 249 -21.71 3.51 -4.63
CA LEU A 249 -22.10 4.91 -4.48
C LEU A 249 -22.04 5.58 -5.85
N GLY A 250 -23.19 6.02 -6.37
CA GLY A 250 -23.27 6.51 -7.74
C GLY A 250 -22.83 5.43 -8.75
N GLY A 251 -21.88 5.77 -9.62
CA GLY A 251 -21.33 4.83 -10.60
C GLY A 251 -20.17 3.97 -10.10
N GLY A 252 -19.64 4.22 -8.89
CA GLY A 252 -18.41 3.58 -8.40
C GLY A 252 -18.62 2.68 -7.19
N THR A 253 -17.49 2.23 -6.63
CA THR A 253 -17.46 1.26 -5.54
C THR A 253 -16.42 1.65 -4.50
N ALA A 254 -16.80 1.63 -3.22
CA ALA A 254 -15.89 1.76 -2.10
C ALA A 254 -15.79 0.44 -1.34
N VAL A 255 -14.56 -0.01 -1.08
CA VAL A 255 -14.26 -1.22 -0.32
C VAL A 255 -13.43 -0.86 0.91
N ALA A 256 -13.85 -1.33 2.08
CA ALA A 256 -13.09 -1.25 3.31
C ALA A 256 -12.72 -2.65 3.80
N SER A 257 -11.43 -2.85 4.09
CA SER A 257 -10.89 -4.12 4.59
C SER A 257 -10.17 -3.94 5.92
N GLY A 258 -10.47 -4.84 6.86
CA GLY A 258 -9.68 -5.02 8.08
C GLY A 258 -8.31 -5.60 7.79
N PRO A 259 -8.26 -6.80 7.20
CA PRO A 259 -6.99 -7.43 6.81
C PRO A 259 -6.28 -6.71 5.66
N HIS A 260 -4.96 -6.90 5.58
CA HIS A 260 -4.12 -6.42 4.49
C HIS A 260 -4.18 -7.37 3.29
N LEU A 261 -5.19 -7.17 2.44
CA LEU A 261 -5.37 -7.95 1.21
C LEU A 261 -4.21 -7.80 0.22
N GLU A 262 -3.42 -6.74 0.35
CA GLU A 262 -2.27 -6.42 -0.48
C GLU A 262 -0.98 -7.12 -0.07
N HIS A 263 -0.93 -7.74 1.12
CA HIS A 263 0.32 -8.26 1.67
C HIS A 263 0.94 -9.35 0.76
N PRO A 264 2.24 -9.28 0.41
CA PRO A 264 2.86 -10.07 -0.68
C PRO A 264 3.01 -11.58 -0.41
N LEU A 265 2.62 -12.05 0.77
CA LEU A 265 2.70 -13.46 1.18
C LEU A 265 1.34 -14.20 1.13
N PHE A 266 0.25 -13.49 0.84
CA PHE A 266 -1.10 -14.01 0.97
C PHE A 266 -1.82 -13.98 -0.39
N VAL A 267 -1.47 -14.94 -1.24
CA VAL A 267 -1.99 -15.02 -2.62
C VAL A 267 -3.52 -15.04 -2.66
N GLY A 268 -4.17 -15.80 -1.77
CA GLY A 268 -5.64 -15.84 -1.71
C GLY A 268 -6.25 -14.45 -1.44
N ALA A 269 -5.67 -13.69 -0.51
CA ALA A 269 -6.10 -12.32 -0.21
C ALA A 269 -5.82 -11.35 -1.36
N ASN A 270 -4.64 -11.47 -2.00
CA ASN A 270 -4.31 -10.70 -3.19
C ASN A 270 -5.30 -10.98 -4.34
N THR A 271 -5.72 -12.25 -4.46
CA THR A 271 -6.66 -12.71 -5.47
C THR A 271 -8.05 -12.12 -5.25
N LEU A 272 -8.52 -12.07 -3.99
CA LEU A 272 -9.76 -11.40 -3.64
C LEU A 272 -9.75 -9.93 -4.09
N LEU A 273 -8.66 -9.20 -3.84
CA LEU A 273 -8.54 -7.81 -4.27
C LEU A 273 -8.54 -7.67 -5.81
N ALA A 274 -7.85 -8.57 -6.53
CA ALA A 274 -7.88 -8.58 -7.99
C ALA A 274 -9.29 -8.86 -8.55
N GLU A 275 -10.05 -9.76 -7.93
CA GLU A 275 -11.42 -10.08 -8.33
C GLU A 275 -12.40 -8.94 -8.05
N LEU A 276 -12.24 -8.23 -6.94
CA LEU A 276 -13.02 -7.01 -6.65
C LEU A 276 -12.81 -5.94 -7.72
N LEU A 277 -11.55 -5.70 -8.10
CA LEU A 277 -11.20 -4.76 -9.17
C LEU A 277 -11.80 -5.19 -10.51
N LEU A 278 -11.65 -6.46 -10.90
CA LEU A 278 -12.21 -6.96 -12.15
C LEU A 278 -13.74 -6.94 -12.17
N ARG A 279 -14.40 -7.21 -11.04
CA ARG A 279 -15.85 -7.10 -10.93
C ARG A 279 -16.28 -5.65 -11.17
N HIS A 280 -15.63 -4.70 -10.49
CA HIS A 280 -15.90 -3.28 -10.68
C HIS A 280 -15.72 -2.86 -12.14
N LEU A 281 -14.61 -3.24 -12.81
CA LEU A 281 -14.38 -2.91 -14.21
C LEU A 281 -15.45 -3.48 -15.17
N LYS A 282 -16.04 -4.62 -14.84
CA LYS A 282 -17.12 -5.25 -15.65
C LYS A 282 -18.49 -4.61 -15.40
N GLU A 283 -18.72 -4.10 -14.19
CA GLU A 283 -19.99 -3.51 -13.77
C GLU A 283 -20.03 -1.99 -13.99
N ALA A 284 -18.86 -1.36 -14.19
CA ALA A 284 -18.75 0.06 -14.49
C ALA A 284 -19.58 0.40 -15.75
N PRO A 285 -20.48 1.40 -15.69
CA PRO A 285 -21.27 1.80 -16.84
C PRO A 285 -20.35 2.25 -17.99
N ALA A 286 -20.61 1.78 -19.21
CA ALA A 286 -19.81 2.12 -20.39
C ALA A 286 -19.73 3.63 -20.70
N ASP A 287 -20.62 4.43 -20.09
CA ASP A 287 -20.81 5.86 -20.33
C ASP A 287 -20.24 6.76 -19.22
N THR A 288 -19.51 6.21 -18.23
CA THR A 288 -18.93 7.03 -17.14
C THR A 288 -17.79 7.93 -17.59
N GLY A 289 -17.44 7.96 -18.89
CA GLY A 289 -16.40 8.84 -19.41
C GLY A 289 -15.10 8.67 -18.63
N ALA A 290 -14.82 7.44 -18.15
CA ALA A 290 -13.58 7.10 -17.48
C ALA A 290 -12.46 7.71 -18.33
N PRO A 291 -11.68 8.66 -17.81
CA PRO A 291 -10.78 9.40 -18.65
C PRO A 291 -9.79 8.40 -19.23
N SER A 292 -9.93 8.17 -20.53
CA SER A 292 -8.97 7.45 -21.36
C SER A 292 -7.68 8.25 -21.53
N GLY A 293 -7.36 9.10 -20.55
CA GLY A 293 -6.16 9.91 -20.46
C GLY A 293 -4.97 9.02 -20.16
N ARG A 294 -4.64 8.13 -21.11
CA ARG A 294 -3.26 7.74 -21.36
C ARG A 294 -2.51 9.07 -21.41
N ALA A 295 -1.68 9.33 -20.41
CA ALA A 295 -0.81 10.50 -20.44
C ALA A 295 -0.13 10.53 -21.82
N PRO A 296 -0.08 11.68 -22.50
CA PRO A 296 0.52 11.76 -23.82
C PRO A 296 1.89 11.11 -23.76
N SER A 297 2.13 10.10 -24.60
CA SER A 297 3.42 9.41 -24.64
C SER A 297 4.48 10.49 -24.81
N THR A 298 5.29 10.72 -23.79
CA THR A 298 6.44 11.61 -23.91
C THR A 298 7.38 10.89 -24.85
N THR A 299 7.32 11.24 -26.13
CA THR A 299 8.32 10.87 -27.12
C THR A 299 9.67 11.20 -26.48
N PRO A 300 10.62 10.24 -26.41
CA PRO A 300 11.90 10.51 -25.78
C PRO A 300 12.50 11.76 -26.43
N PRO A 301 13.08 12.69 -25.65
CA PRO A 301 13.67 13.90 -26.18
C PRO A 301 14.77 13.50 -27.17
N HIS A 302 14.43 13.50 -28.46
CA HIS A 302 15.35 13.33 -29.57
C HIS A 302 16.25 14.56 -29.64
N GLY A 303 17.30 14.59 -28.82
CA GLY A 303 18.22 15.73 -28.79
C GLY A 303 19.50 15.54 -27.99
N LEU A 304 19.61 14.52 -27.14
CA LEU A 304 20.84 14.29 -26.39
C LEU A 304 21.83 13.44 -27.18
N ASN A 305 23.10 13.87 -27.14
CA ASN A 305 24.21 13.14 -27.72
C ASN A 305 24.31 11.77 -27.01
N PRO A 306 24.02 10.63 -27.69
CA PRO A 306 23.67 9.37 -27.02
C PRO A 306 24.76 8.86 -26.08
N THR A 307 26.02 9.16 -26.36
CA THR A 307 27.17 8.62 -25.61
C THR A 307 27.40 9.35 -24.27
N ALA A 308 27.33 10.68 -24.25
CA ALA A 308 27.60 11.47 -23.04
C ALA A 308 26.45 11.37 -22.02
N ALA A 309 25.21 11.41 -22.49
CA ALA A 309 24.02 11.26 -21.63
C ALA A 309 23.98 9.86 -21.00
N THR A 310 24.30 8.81 -21.76
CA THR A 310 24.33 7.43 -21.23
C THR A 310 25.39 7.26 -20.15
N ALA A 311 26.59 7.83 -20.31
CA ALA A 311 27.64 7.77 -19.29
C ALA A 311 27.24 8.48 -17.98
N GLN A 312 26.53 9.61 -18.07
CA GLN A 312 26.00 10.32 -16.90
C GLN A 312 24.90 9.49 -16.20
N VAL A 313 23.96 8.91 -16.96
CA VAL A 313 22.95 8.00 -16.42
C VAL A 313 23.57 6.82 -15.68
N GLU A 314 24.54 6.14 -16.29
CA GLU A 314 25.23 5.01 -15.65
C GLU A 314 25.93 5.42 -14.35
N THR A 315 26.55 6.60 -14.34
CA THR A 315 27.18 7.18 -13.15
C THR A 315 26.15 7.42 -12.04
N LEU A 316 25.00 8.04 -12.37
CA LEU A 316 23.93 8.32 -11.42
C LEU A 316 23.26 7.04 -10.89
N LEU A 317 23.01 6.05 -11.75
CA LEU A 317 22.52 4.73 -11.32
C LEU A 317 23.53 4.01 -10.42
N GLY A 318 24.83 4.11 -10.76
CA GLY A 318 25.94 3.64 -9.93
C GLY A 318 25.91 4.25 -8.53
N GLU A 319 25.70 5.56 -8.46
CA GLU A 319 25.59 6.30 -7.21
C GLU A 319 24.36 5.88 -6.40
N ILE A 320 23.18 5.82 -7.00
CA ILE A 320 21.96 5.34 -6.35
C ILE A 320 22.18 3.94 -5.78
N ARG A 321 22.70 3.00 -6.59
CA ARG A 321 22.96 1.63 -6.16
C ARG A 321 23.93 1.58 -4.98
N ARG A 322 25.02 2.36 -5.02
CA ARG A 322 26.00 2.44 -3.95
C ARG A 322 25.38 2.96 -2.66
N GLN A 323 24.59 4.03 -2.73
CA GLN A 323 23.97 4.63 -1.56
C GLN A 323 22.87 3.75 -0.97
N VAL A 324 22.00 3.17 -1.80
CA VAL A 324 21.01 2.17 -1.34
C VAL A 324 21.71 1.00 -0.65
N SER A 325 22.79 0.46 -1.23
CA SER A 325 23.57 -0.61 -0.59
C SER A 325 24.15 -0.20 0.75
N ASN A 326 24.76 0.99 0.85
CA ASN A 326 25.35 1.50 2.09
C ASN A 326 24.29 1.69 3.18
N ALA A 327 23.16 2.32 2.84
CA ALA A 327 22.05 2.52 3.77
C ALA A 327 21.47 1.18 4.25
N ARG A 328 21.39 0.16 3.38
CA ARG A 328 20.92 -1.19 3.76
C ARG A 328 21.85 -1.87 4.76
N ILE A 329 23.16 -1.71 4.60
CA ILE A 329 24.15 -2.24 5.54
C ILE A 329 23.97 -1.58 6.92
N VAL A 330 23.79 -0.25 6.97
CA VAL A 330 23.54 0.47 8.21
C VAL A 330 22.21 0.03 8.84
N GLY A 331 21.14 -0.04 8.04
CA GLY A 331 19.82 -0.52 8.48
C GLY A 331 19.88 -1.93 9.07
N PHE A 332 20.63 -2.85 8.47
CA PHE A 332 20.84 -4.19 9.03
C PHE A 332 21.58 -4.17 10.39
N GLY A 333 22.47 -3.20 10.59
CA GLY A 333 23.10 -2.98 11.89
C GLY A 333 22.09 -2.53 12.95
N LEU A 334 21.17 -1.63 12.57
CA LEU A 334 20.14 -1.09 13.47
C LEU A 334 19.09 -2.14 13.87
N GLU A 335 18.75 -3.09 13.00
CA GLU A 335 17.79 -4.20 13.29
C GLU A 335 18.18 -5.06 14.51
N LYS A 336 19.44 -5.02 14.94
CA LYS A 336 19.92 -5.77 16.10
C LYS A 336 19.82 -4.99 17.41
N MET A 337 19.44 -3.71 17.34
CA MET A 337 19.34 -2.82 18.48
C MET A 337 17.91 -2.88 19.03
N PRO A 338 17.70 -3.03 20.36
CA PRO A 338 16.38 -3.10 20.96
C PRO A 338 15.75 -1.70 21.10
N ILE A 339 15.51 -1.06 19.96
CA ILE A 339 15.03 0.33 19.88
C ILE A 339 13.74 0.41 19.06
N THR A 340 12.92 1.39 19.40
CA THR A 340 11.71 1.73 18.64
C THR A 340 11.47 3.23 18.72
N TRP A 341 10.84 3.81 17.69
CA TRP A 341 10.49 5.23 17.66
C TRP A 341 9.00 5.41 17.53
N ARG A 342 8.44 6.42 18.21
CA ARG A 342 7.02 6.76 18.07
C ARG A 342 6.90 7.96 17.13
N ILE A 343 6.50 7.72 15.88
CA ILE A 343 6.31 8.78 14.89
C ILE A 343 4.81 8.89 14.60
N GLY A 344 4.22 10.02 15.00
CA GLY A 344 2.78 10.15 15.13
C GLY A 344 2.25 9.18 16.19
N VAL A 345 1.22 8.41 15.86
CA VAL A 345 0.71 7.35 16.76
C VAL A 345 1.35 5.98 16.53
N LYS A 346 2.23 5.84 15.55
CA LYS A 346 2.83 4.55 15.18
C LYS A 346 4.17 4.34 15.85
N VAL A 347 4.38 3.10 16.30
CA VAL A 347 5.68 2.59 16.70
C VAL A 347 6.40 2.02 15.49
N TRP A 348 7.58 2.53 15.22
CA TRP A 348 8.46 2.15 14.12
C TRP A 348 9.64 1.35 14.65
N GLU A 349 9.91 0.24 13.98
CA GLU A 349 11.02 -0.66 14.26
C GLU A 349 12.10 -0.47 13.17
N PRO A 350 13.39 -0.66 13.47
CA PRO A 350 14.49 -0.45 12.52
C PRO A 350 14.37 -1.22 11.19
N GLU A 351 13.71 -2.38 11.18
CA GLU A 351 13.46 -3.23 10.01
C GLU A 351 12.74 -2.47 8.88
N LYS A 352 11.98 -1.42 9.24
CA LYS A 352 11.28 -0.59 8.24
C LYS A 352 12.25 0.19 7.35
N ILE A 353 13.42 0.58 7.87
CA ILE A 353 14.47 1.26 7.08
C ILE A 353 14.87 0.38 5.90
N ARG A 354 15.20 -0.89 6.19
CA ARG A 354 15.56 -1.85 5.15
C ARG A 354 14.39 -2.19 4.24
N THR A 355 13.18 -2.23 4.76
CA THR A 355 11.98 -2.49 3.95
C THR A 355 11.88 -1.49 2.80
N PHE A 356 11.96 -0.18 3.07
CA PHE A 356 11.94 0.85 2.00
C PHE A 356 13.10 0.69 1.01
N LEU A 357 14.32 0.51 1.52
CA LEU A 357 15.52 0.38 0.68
C LEU A 357 15.50 -0.88 -0.21
N ASP A 358 14.91 -1.98 0.27
CA ASP A 358 14.78 -3.22 -0.50
C ASP A 358 13.84 -3.05 -1.71
N TYR A 359 12.83 -2.16 -1.65
CA TYR A 359 11.96 -1.88 -2.80
C TYR A 359 12.73 -1.25 -3.95
N ALA A 360 13.62 -0.31 -3.66
CA ALA A 360 14.51 0.28 -4.65
C ALA A 360 15.55 -0.74 -5.14
N TRP A 361 16.21 -1.43 -4.19
CA TRP A 361 17.29 -2.38 -4.50
C TRP A 361 16.87 -3.46 -5.49
N ARG A 362 15.69 -4.06 -5.31
CA ARG A 362 15.19 -5.15 -6.17
C ARG A 362 14.86 -4.69 -7.59
N ARG A 363 14.59 -3.40 -7.77
CA ARG A 363 14.15 -2.80 -9.03
C ARG A 363 15.25 -2.07 -9.78
N LEU A 364 16.36 -1.74 -9.12
CA LEU A 364 17.54 -1.14 -9.77
C LEU A 364 18.01 -1.91 -11.02
N PRO A 365 18.09 -3.25 -11.06
CA PRO A 365 18.47 -3.97 -12.27
C PRO A 365 17.61 -3.64 -13.49
N TYR A 366 16.31 -3.37 -13.29
CA TYR A 366 15.40 -2.98 -14.37
C TYR A 366 15.73 -1.59 -14.92
N LEU A 367 16.09 -0.63 -14.05
CA LEU A 367 16.52 0.72 -14.46
C LEU A 367 17.84 0.65 -15.24
N TYR A 368 18.81 -0.16 -14.80
CA TYR A 368 20.06 -0.38 -15.54
C TYR A 368 19.82 -0.92 -16.95
N ALA A 369 18.92 -1.90 -17.08
CA ALA A 369 18.56 -2.46 -18.38
C ALA A 369 17.88 -1.43 -19.33
N ARG A 370 17.47 -0.27 -18.80
CA ARG A 370 16.78 0.82 -19.51
C ARG A 370 17.51 2.15 -19.38
N ALA A 371 18.81 2.13 -19.14
CA ALA A 371 19.62 3.35 -19.01
C ALA A 371 19.42 4.34 -20.18
N LEU A 372 19.21 3.82 -21.40
CA LEU A 372 18.97 4.65 -22.60
C LEU A 372 17.66 5.45 -22.60
N TYR A 373 16.71 5.12 -21.72
CA TYR A 373 15.39 5.76 -21.61
C TYR A 373 15.28 6.67 -20.38
N LEU A 374 16.38 6.87 -19.66
CA LEU A 374 16.42 7.66 -18.44
C LEU A 374 17.00 9.05 -18.73
N ASP A 375 16.37 10.08 -18.17
CA ASP A 375 16.93 11.42 -18.15
C ASP A 375 17.82 11.59 -16.90
N PRO A 376 19.08 12.04 -17.05
CA PRO A 376 19.90 12.45 -15.90
C PRO A 376 19.18 13.37 -14.91
N ALA A 377 18.34 14.30 -15.39
CA ALA A 377 17.62 15.25 -14.55
C ALA A 377 16.60 14.57 -13.61
N GLU A 378 16.05 13.41 -13.98
CA GLU A 378 15.20 12.61 -13.09
C GLU A 378 16.02 11.82 -12.06
N LEU A 379 17.24 11.41 -12.42
CA LEU A 379 18.10 10.59 -11.56
C LEU A 379 18.91 11.40 -10.56
N GLU A 380 19.27 12.64 -10.87
CA GLU A 380 20.04 13.53 -9.98
C GLU A 380 19.36 13.72 -8.60
N PRO A 381 18.06 14.08 -8.52
CA PRO A 381 17.37 14.19 -7.24
C PRO A 381 17.31 12.87 -6.46
N LEU A 382 17.18 11.73 -7.17
CA LEU A 382 17.18 10.41 -6.55
C LEU A 382 18.55 10.06 -5.97
N ALA A 383 19.63 10.30 -6.71
CA ALA A 383 21.00 10.07 -6.26
C ALA A 383 21.34 10.91 -5.02
N ALA A 384 21.04 12.21 -5.06
CA ALA A 384 21.20 13.11 -3.92
C ALA A 384 20.34 12.67 -2.73
N GLY A 385 19.09 12.27 -2.98
CA GLY A 385 18.19 11.75 -1.96
C GLY A 385 18.71 10.51 -1.24
N TYR A 386 19.26 9.53 -1.97
CA TYR A 386 19.80 8.32 -1.35
C TYR A 386 21.13 8.57 -0.62
N ALA A 387 21.94 9.52 -1.10
CA ALA A 387 23.10 9.99 -0.36
C ALA A 387 22.71 10.59 0.99
N GLU A 388 21.64 11.40 1.01
CA GLU A 388 21.09 11.97 2.22
C GLU A 388 20.51 10.91 3.17
N VAL A 389 19.75 9.94 2.65
CA VAL A 389 19.26 8.78 3.43
C VAL A 389 20.43 8.02 4.07
N THR A 390 21.53 7.83 3.35
CA THR A 390 22.72 7.15 3.89
C THR A 390 23.36 7.97 5.01
N ARG A 391 23.44 9.30 4.85
CA ARG A 391 23.94 10.21 5.89
C ARG A 391 23.07 10.17 7.14
N LEU A 392 21.74 10.27 6.98
CA LEU A 392 20.75 10.20 8.06
C LEU A 392 20.81 8.86 8.79
N ALA A 393 20.89 7.74 8.07
CA ALA A 393 21.02 6.41 8.68
C ALA A 393 22.29 6.26 9.52
N ARG A 394 23.43 6.80 9.04
CA ARG A 394 24.68 6.81 9.80
C ARG A 394 24.59 7.70 11.04
N SER A 395 24.00 8.89 10.88
CA SER A 395 23.77 9.83 12.00
C SER A 395 22.91 9.16 13.07
N LEU A 396 21.79 8.57 12.68
CA LEU A 396 20.89 7.83 13.56
C LEU A 396 21.65 6.75 14.34
N LYS A 397 22.47 5.94 13.66
CA LYS A 397 23.29 4.91 14.31
C LYS A 397 24.22 5.51 15.37
N ILE A 398 24.91 6.61 15.07
CA ILE A 398 25.80 7.28 16.02
C ILE A 398 25.03 7.81 17.22
N THR A 399 23.86 8.44 17.01
CA THR A 399 22.97 8.95 18.06
C THR A 399 22.55 7.83 19.02
N ILE A 400 22.15 6.68 18.49
CA ILE A 400 21.79 5.49 19.28
C ILE A 400 23.01 4.95 20.05
N GLU A 401 24.15 4.78 19.38
CA GLU A 401 25.39 4.28 20.00
C GLU A 401 25.93 5.20 21.09
N SER A 402 25.56 6.48 21.05
CA SER A 402 25.91 7.50 22.04
C SER A 402 24.88 7.62 23.17
N ASP A 403 23.86 6.77 23.23
CA ASP A 403 22.75 6.81 24.20
C ASP A 403 22.05 8.18 24.26
N THR A 404 21.89 8.80 23.09
CA THR A 404 21.18 10.09 22.93
C THR A 404 19.80 9.87 22.31
N ASP A 405 18.88 10.82 22.53
CA ASP A 405 17.53 10.73 21.96
C ASP A 405 17.60 10.72 20.42
N SER A 406 17.18 9.60 19.85
CA SER A 406 17.27 9.31 18.42
C SER A 406 15.96 9.52 17.66
N GLN A 407 14.92 10.00 18.37
CA GLN A 407 13.60 10.21 17.82
C GLN A 407 13.58 11.23 16.65
N PRO A 408 14.25 12.39 16.71
CA PRO A 408 14.27 13.35 15.60
C PRO A 408 14.93 12.79 14.34
N GLU A 409 16.09 12.14 14.47
CA GLU A 409 16.83 11.57 13.36
C GLU A 409 16.07 10.41 12.70
N ALA A 410 15.41 9.57 13.51
CA ALA A 410 14.58 8.49 13.01
C ALA A 410 13.38 9.03 12.21
N GLN A 411 12.74 10.10 12.70
CA GLN A 411 11.65 10.77 11.99
C GLN A 411 12.14 11.35 10.66
N SER A 412 13.25 12.09 10.65
CA SER A 412 13.83 12.63 9.41
C SER A 412 14.17 11.53 8.40
N LEU A 413 14.81 10.45 8.86
CA LEU A 413 15.17 9.31 8.01
C LEU A 413 13.93 8.63 7.40
N LEU A 414 12.92 8.32 8.21
CA LEU A 414 11.74 7.58 7.76
C LEU A 414 10.84 8.43 6.85
N THR A 415 10.70 9.73 7.12
CA THR A 415 10.04 10.67 6.20
C THR A 415 10.75 10.69 4.86
N ARG A 416 12.09 10.85 4.87
CA ARG A 416 12.88 10.91 3.63
C ARG A 416 12.83 9.61 2.84
N LEU A 417 12.85 8.46 3.53
CA LEU A 417 12.70 7.14 2.90
C LEU A 417 11.34 7.00 2.21
N LYS A 418 10.26 7.46 2.83
CA LYS A 418 8.91 7.39 2.25
C LYS A 418 8.83 8.20 0.94
N GLU A 419 9.25 9.46 0.98
CA GLU A 419 9.30 10.35 -0.18
C GLU A 419 10.12 9.74 -1.31
N LEU A 420 11.36 9.34 -1.00
CA LEU A 420 12.31 8.87 -2.00
C LEU A 420 11.89 7.53 -2.61
N THR A 421 11.25 6.66 -1.82
CA THR A 421 10.71 5.40 -2.34
C THR A 421 9.53 5.65 -3.27
N ALA A 422 8.64 6.61 -2.96
CA ALA A 422 7.57 7.00 -3.86
C ALA A 422 8.13 7.56 -5.17
N SER A 423 9.07 8.51 -5.12
CA SER A 423 9.72 9.05 -6.33
C SER A 423 10.43 7.99 -7.17
N PHE A 424 11.16 7.08 -6.53
CA PHE A 424 11.81 5.97 -7.22
C PHE A 424 10.79 5.05 -7.91
N LEU A 425 9.69 4.72 -7.22
CA LEU A 425 8.66 3.85 -7.76
C LEU A 425 7.87 4.55 -8.89
N SER A 426 7.62 5.86 -8.81
CA SER A 426 7.05 6.63 -9.92
C SER A 426 7.87 6.48 -11.20
N LEU A 427 9.20 6.69 -11.10
CA LEU A 427 10.12 6.49 -12.23
C LEU A 427 10.09 5.05 -12.75
N TYR A 428 10.13 4.08 -11.83
CA TYR A 428 10.10 2.66 -12.17
C TYR A 428 8.82 2.27 -12.92
N PHE A 429 7.65 2.67 -12.43
CA PHE A 429 6.37 2.32 -13.04
C PHE A 429 6.12 3.06 -14.35
N ARG A 430 6.56 4.31 -14.49
CA ARG A 430 6.58 5.03 -15.77
C ARG A 430 7.31 4.22 -16.85
N LEU A 431 8.54 3.78 -16.57
CA LEU A 431 9.31 2.94 -17.49
C LEU A 431 8.68 1.55 -17.74
N ARG A 432 7.88 1.03 -16.80
CA ARG A 432 7.13 -0.23 -16.98
C ARG A 432 5.90 -0.05 -17.86
N LEU A 433 5.27 1.12 -17.80
CA LEU A 433 4.13 1.49 -18.63
C LEU A 433 4.59 1.74 -20.08
N GLU A 434 5.65 2.52 -20.27
CA GLU A 434 6.25 2.81 -21.58
C GLU A 434 6.67 1.52 -22.31
N ALA A 435 7.36 0.61 -21.62
CA ALA A 435 7.79 -0.66 -22.20
C ALA A 435 6.63 -1.60 -22.62
N ARG A 436 5.39 -1.33 -22.22
CA ARG A 436 4.22 -2.03 -22.75
C ARG A 436 3.73 -1.40 -24.06
N GLY A 437 3.81 -0.09 -24.19
CA GLY A 437 3.37 0.64 -25.38
C GLY A 437 4.21 0.34 -26.63
N ASP A 438 5.49 -0.02 -26.45
CA ASP A 438 6.41 -0.38 -27.55
C ASP A 438 6.11 -1.76 -28.21
N HIS A 439 5.08 -2.48 -27.72
CA HIS A 439 4.72 -3.82 -28.19
C HIS A 439 3.36 -3.92 -28.89
N ASP A 440 2.60 -2.81 -28.92
CA ASP A 440 1.39 -2.64 -29.73
C ASP A 440 1.74 -1.91 -31.03
#